data_AF-A0A2N2S9U5-F1
#
_entry.id   AF-A0A2N2S9U5-F1
#
_cell.length_a   1.000
_cell.length_b   1.000
_cell.length_c   1.000
_cell.angle_alpha   90.00
_cell.angle_beta   90.00
_cell.angle_gamma   90.00
#
_symmetry.space_group_name_H-M   'P 1'
#
loop_
_entity.id
_entity.type
_entity.pdbx_description
1 polymer ?
#
loop_
_entity_poly.entity_id
_entity_poly.type
_entity_poly.pdbx_seq_one_letter_code
_entity_poly.pdbx_strand_id
1 'polypeptide(L)'
;MTNTTHLPAGPHTRLTIISAASALGAPHPGPAAAAQSLRSNGLTERLSNAGIKAEWADVVRPTQPAADTKDMTARLEASAAFARRLADRLATLDPDAFPLILGGDHAIAAGTWRGIGRRAGGAPGLIWIDAHLDSHTAESTHSGNIHGMPLAALLGEGDRSLVGIPGPRLDPARVCVIGARAWETEEHERLTRLGVRIFDMNEVRERGLPAVFCDALTIVRSNGSQPGFGLSLDVDALDPLAVPAVTCPAAEGIDPRALADVLLTLRTCGDFIAMEITEYRPDLDTDRRSADWVAELACAALGPGSYWLREKERHFGASNYAPLPVVFHRGEGVWLWDVEGRRYLDMMSAYSAVSFGHGHPRLLRALEDQARRLALTSRAFSNDRLPLLLERMCGLFGFERALPVNTGLEAVETALKAARKWAYTVKGVAADKAEIIACDGNFHGRSITIVGLSASEQYRDGFGPFPPGLRRIP
;
A
#
# COMPACT_ATOMS: atom_id res chain seq x y z
N MET A 1 21.86 28.37 18.49
CA MET A 1 20.54 28.25 17.83
C MET A 1 20.58 27.01 16.96
N THR A 2 20.27 25.86 17.55
CA THR A 2 20.23 24.57 16.87
C THR A 2 18.98 24.53 16.00
N ASN A 3 19.19 24.59 14.68
CA ASN A 3 18.13 24.43 13.69
C ASN A 3 17.65 22.97 13.78
N THR A 4 16.61 22.72 14.58
CA THR A 4 15.89 21.46 14.62
C THR A 4 15.17 21.29 13.28
N THR A 5 15.83 20.65 12.32
CA THR A 5 15.17 20.09 11.16
C THR A 5 14.13 19.10 11.67
N HIS A 6 12.86 19.52 11.72
CA HIS A 6 11.72 18.62 11.81
C HIS A 6 11.82 17.68 10.60
N LEU A 7 12.26 16.45 10.83
CA LEU A 7 12.19 15.41 9.81
C LEU A 7 10.71 15.07 9.61
N PRO A 8 10.21 14.96 8.36
CA PRO A 8 8.78 14.85 8.09
C PRO A 8 8.23 13.51 8.57
N ALA A 9 6.97 13.50 9.00
CA ALA A 9 6.27 12.36 9.55
C ALA A 9 6.17 11.14 8.60
N GLY A 10 5.87 9.99 9.23
CA GLY A 10 5.97 8.62 8.72
C GLY A 10 7.32 7.99 9.12
N PRO A 11 7.45 6.65 9.29
CA PRO A 11 6.37 5.73 9.61
C PRO A 11 5.91 5.98 11.04
N HIS A 12 4.65 5.69 11.33
CA HIS A 12 4.20 5.48 12.70
C HIS A 12 5.09 4.38 13.30
N THR A 13 6.03 4.75 14.17
CA THR A 13 7.08 3.85 14.66
C THR A 13 6.52 2.68 15.47
N ARG A 14 5.27 2.83 15.92
CA ARG A 14 4.51 1.83 16.66
C ARG A 14 3.04 1.89 16.28
N LEU A 15 2.62 0.98 15.42
CA LEU A 15 1.20 0.80 15.08
C LEU A 15 0.57 -0.16 16.08
N THR A 16 -0.57 0.20 16.66
CA THR A 16 -1.38 -0.67 17.51
C THR A 16 -2.67 -1.02 16.79
N ILE A 17 -2.88 -2.32 16.56
CA ILE A 17 -4.11 -2.86 15.97
C ILE A 17 -5.11 -3.11 17.09
N ILE A 18 -6.28 -2.47 17.03
CA ILE A 18 -7.39 -2.66 17.95
C ILE A 18 -8.46 -3.47 17.24
N SER A 19 -8.78 -4.64 17.79
CA SER A 19 -9.87 -5.48 17.28
C SER A 19 -11.20 -5.10 17.92
N ALA A 20 -12.10 -4.49 17.16
CA ALA A 20 -13.46 -4.15 17.58
C ALA A 20 -14.46 -5.21 17.05
N ALA A 21 -14.58 -6.32 17.77
CA ALA A 21 -15.34 -7.50 17.35
C ALA A 21 -16.84 -7.36 17.65
N SER A 22 -17.51 -6.38 17.04
CA SER A 22 -18.95 -6.13 17.16
C SER A 22 -19.66 -6.28 15.82
N ALA A 23 -20.84 -6.89 15.86
CA ALA A 23 -21.80 -6.94 14.76
C ALA A 23 -23.22 -6.63 15.30
N LEU A 24 -23.30 -5.79 16.34
CA LEU A 24 -24.56 -5.44 17.02
C LEU A 24 -25.46 -4.50 16.19
N GLY A 25 -24.86 -3.72 15.29
CA GLY A 25 -25.56 -2.78 14.42
C GLY A 25 -25.88 -3.33 13.04
N ALA A 26 -25.16 -4.36 12.59
CA ALA A 26 -25.41 -5.06 11.33
C ALA A 26 -26.57 -6.07 11.42
N PRO A 27 -27.15 -6.44 10.26
CA PRO A 27 -28.14 -7.52 10.16
C PRO A 27 -27.54 -8.93 10.33
N HIS A 28 -26.20 -9.06 10.30
CA HIS A 28 -25.50 -10.35 10.32
C HIS A 28 -24.27 -10.30 11.23
N PRO A 29 -23.90 -11.42 11.88
CA PRO A 29 -22.79 -11.45 12.84
C PRO A 29 -21.40 -11.47 12.20
N GLY A 30 -21.30 -11.73 10.88
CA GLY A 30 -20.04 -11.97 10.18
C GLY A 30 -18.95 -10.89 10.37
N PRO A 31 -19.27 -9.57 10.35
CA PRO A 31 -18.26 -8.53 10.53
C PRO A 31 -17.49 -8.65 11.86
N ALA A 32 -18.11 -9.18 12.92
CA ALA A 32 -17.45 -9.34 14.22
C ALA A 32 -16.21 -10.24 14.17
N ALA A 33 -16.07 -11.09 13.15
CA ALA A 33 -14.91 -11.95 12.93
C ALA A 33 -13.80 -11.32 12.06
N ALA A 34 -14.01 -10.12 11.51
CA ALA A 34 -13.11 -9.47 10.55
C ALA A 34 -11.65 -9.43 11.03
N ALA A 35 -11.40 -8.80 12.18
CA ALA A 35 -10.05 -8.63 12.71
C ALA A 35 -9.34 -9.98 13.00
N GLN A 36 -10.06 -10.96 13.54
CA GLN A 36 -9.50 -12.30 13.80
C GLN A 36 -9.17 -13.05 12.51
N SER A 37 -10.02 -12.92 11.48
CA SER A 37 -9.78 -13.50 10.17
C SER A 37 -8.56 -12.86 9.51
N LEU A 38 -8.47 -11.53 9.48
CA LEU A 38 -7.32 -10.80 8.93
C LEU A 38 -6.01 -11.19 9.64
N ARG A 39 -6.05 -11.34 10.98
CA ARG A 39 -4.90 -11.83 11.75
C ARG A 39 -4.48 -13.22 11.31
N SER A 40 -5.42 -14.16 11.22
CA SER A 40 -5.16 -15.55 10.82
C SER A 40 -4.71 -15.68 9.36
N ASN A 41 -5.10 -14.71 8.51
CA ASN A 41 -4.75 -14.65 7.10
C ASN A 41 -3.45 -13.89 6.80
N GLY A 42 -2.64 -13.59 7.82
CA GLY A 42 -1.29 -13.09 7.63
C GLY A 42 -1.16 -11.57 7.51
N LEU A 43 -2.12 -10.79 8.04
CA LEU A 43 -2.04 -9.32 8.03
C LEU A 43 -0.76 -8.82 8.72
N THR A 44 -0.34 -9.45 9.82
CA THR A 44 0.87 -9.05 10.57
C THR A 44 2.11 -9.18 9.70
N GLU A 45 2.23 -10.28 8.97
CA GLU A 45 3.32 -10.60 8.05
C GLU A 45 3.33 -9.63 6.88
N ARG A 46 2.15 -9.32 6.30
CA ARG A 46 2.02 -8.32 5.23
C ARG A 46 2.47 -6.93 5.68
N LEU A 47 2.01 -6.47 6.84
CA LEU A 47 2.43 -5.19 7.43
C LEU A 47 3.96 -5.19 7.68
N SER A 48 4.50 -6.27 8.26
CA SER A 48 5.94 -6.39 8.52
C SER A 48 6.76 -6.36 7.23
N ASN A 49 6.31 -7.04 6.16
CA ASN A 49 6.96 -7.03 4.85
C ASN A 49 6.90 -5.65 4.19
N ALA A 50 5.85 -4.86 4.47
CA ALA A 50 5.75 -3.47 4.08
C ALA A 50 6.59 -2.51 4.96
N GLY A 51 7.36 -3.02 5.92
CA GLY A 51 8.18 -2.23 6.84
C GLY A 51 7.42 -1.59 7.99
N ILE A 52 6.20 -2.05 8.27
CA ILE A 52 5.31 -1.54 9.32
C ILE A 52 5.39 -2.48 10.53
N LYS A 53 5.81 -1.95 11.68
CA LYS A 53 5.80 -2.70 12.94
C LYS A 53 4.45 -2.52 13.64
N ALA A 54 3.68 -3.60 13.69
CA ALA A 54 2.35 -3.62 14.27
C ALA A 54 2.26 -4.51 15.52
N GLU A 55 1.54 -4.04 16.54
CA GLU A 55 1.25 -4.77 17.78
C GLU A 55 -0.27 -4.94 17.92
N TRP A 56 -0.75 -6.15 18.21
CA TRP A 56 -2.17 -6.38 18.46
C TRP A 56 -2.50 -6.07 19.91
N ALA A 57 -3.47 -5.18 20.15
CA ALA A 57 -4.06 -4.97 21.46
C ALA A 57 -5.13 -6.03 21.78
N ASP A 58 -5.62 -6.02 23.02
CA ASP A 58 -6.74 -6.85 23.43
C ASP A 58 -8.00 -6.57 22.60
N VAL A 59 -8.75 -7.63 22.33
CA VAL A 59 -9.99 -7.57 21.56
C VAL A 59 -11.10 -6.94 22.40
N VAL A 60 -11.72 -5.88 21.88
CA VAL A 60 -12.94 -5.32 22.44
C VAL A 60 -14.12 -6.12 21.89
N ARG A 61 -14.85 -6.80 22.77
CA ARG A 61 -16.03 -7.63 22.44
C ARG A 61 -17.28 -7.12 23.15
N PRO A 62 -18.48 -7.27 22.59
CA PRO A 62 -19.72 -7.07 23.33
C PRO A 62 -19.73 -7.83 24.66
N THR A 63 -20.24 -7.21 25.73
CA THR A 63 -20.41 -7.86 27.03
C THR A 63 -21.63 -8.79 27.06
N GLN A 64 -22.56 -8.58 26.14
CA GLN A 64 -23.74 -9.41 25.93
C GLN A 64 -23.83 -9.74 24.43
N PRO A 65 -24.38 -10.92 24.08
CA PRO A 65 -24.69 -11.23 22.68
C PRO A 65 -25.71 -10.23 22.12
N ALA A 66 -25.79 -10.13 20.79
CA ALA A 66 -26.85 -9.36 20.14
C ALA A 66 -28.20 -9.77 20.71
N ALA A 67 -28.97 -8.80 21.20
CA ALA A 67 -30.28 -9.06 21.74
C ALA A 67 -31.18 -9.58 20.60
N ASP A 68 -31.81 -10.75 20.80
CA ASP A 68 -32.83 -11.29 19.89
C ASP A 68 -34.15 -10.54 20.09
N THR A 69 -34.10 -9.24 19.81
CA THR A 69 -35.21 -8.30 19.99
C THR A 69 -35.30 -7.37 18.80
N LYS A 70 -36.53 -7.03 18.41
CA LYS A 70 -36.80 -5.97 17.43
C LYS A 70 -36.84 -4.58 18.06
N ASP A 71 -36.76 -4.50 19.40
CA ASP A 71 -36.75 -3.22 20.11
C ASP A 71 -35.48 -2.43 19.79
N MET A 72 -35.67 -1.33 19.05
CA MET A 72 -34.61 -0.42 18.66
C MET A 72 -33.89 0.17 19.88
N THR A 73 -34.60 0.49 20.96
CA THR A 73 -34.02 1.10 22.16
C THR A 73 -33.01 0.17 22.81
N ALA A 74 -33.38 -1.09 23.03
CA ALA A 74 -32.49 -2.11 23.59
C ALA A 74 -31.25 -2.35 22.70
N ARG A 75 -31.43 -2.40 21.38
CA ARG A 75 -30.33 -2.58 20.42
C ARG A 75 -29.37 -1.38 20.42
N LEU A 76 -29.90 -0.16 20.46
CA LEU A 76 -29.11 1.08 20.54
C LEU A 76 -28.31 1.14 21.84
N GLU A 77 -28.90 0.80 22.99
CA GLU A 77 -28.18 0.75 24.27
C GLU A 77 -27.06 -0.29 24.27
N ALA A 78 -27.29 -1.47 23.68
CA ALA A 78 -26.26 -2.49 23.54
C ALA A 78 -25.09 -2.02 22.65
N SER A 79 -25.40 -1.41 21.50
CA SER A 79 -24.41 -0.83 20.59
C SER A 79 -23.64 0.32 21.27
N ALA A 80 -24.34 1.23 21.95
CA ALA A 80 -23.76 2.32 22.70
C ALA A 80 -22.86 1.83 23.85
N ALA A 81 -23.23 0.78 24.57
CA ALA A 81 -22.41 0.19 25.62
C ALA A 81 -21.10 -0.40 25.06
N PHE A 82 -21.15 -1.05 23.89
CA PHE A 82 -19.95 -1.48 23.19
C PHE A 82 -19.09 -0.29 22.76
N ALA A 83 -19.70 0.71 22.13
CA ALA A 83 -19.01 1.90 21.63
C ALA A 83 -18.34 2.72 22.75
N ARG A 84 -18.96 2.85 23.93
CA ARG A 84 -18.35 3.47 25.12
C ARG A 84 -17.07 2.75 25.54
N ARG A 85 -17.09 1.41 25.58
CA ARG A 85 -15.92 0.60 25.94
C ARG A 85 -14.80 0.72 24.90
N LEU A 86 -15.15 0.75 23.62
CA LEU A 86 -14.18 1.01 22.56
C LEU A 86 -13.57 2.41 22.70
N ALA A 87 -14.40 3.43 22.95
CA ALA A 87 -13.96 4.80 23.17
C ALA A 87 -12.99 4.91 24.36
N ASP A 88 -13.30 4.29 25.49
CA ASP A 88 -12.43 4.25 26.67
C ASP A 88 -11.11 3.54 26.40
N ARG A 89 -11.15 2.44 25.63
CA ARG A 89 -9.94 1.71 25.26
C ARG A 89 -9.02 2.55 24.38
N LEU A 90 -9.57 3.27 23.41
CA LEU A 90 -8.82 4.12 22.49
C LEU A 90 -8.29 5.38 23.18
N ALA A 91 -9.09 5.98 24.07
CA ALA A 91 -8.70 7.15 24.86
C ALA A 91 -7.49 6.89 25.78
N THR A 92 -7.25 5.63 26.14
CA THR A 92 -6.19 5.20 27.06
C THR A 92 -4.98 4.55 26.37
N LEU A 93 -4.93 4.57 25.03
CA LEU A 93 -3.75 4.09 24.31
C LEU A 93 -2.51 4.94 24.64
N ASP A 94 -1.33 4.34 24.49
CA ASP A 94 -0.05 5.03 24.59
C ASP A 94 -0.02 6.22 23.60
N PRO A 95 0.28 7.47 23.99
CA PRO A 95 0.30 8.64 23.09
C PRO A 95 1.11 8.48 21.80
N ASP A 96 2.16 7.65 21.82
CA ASP A 96 3.02 7.42 20.66
C ASP A 96 2.51 6.30 19.73
N ALA A 97 1.46 5.58 20.14
CA ALA A 97 0.85 4.54 19.31
C ALA A 97 -0.08 5.13 18.24
N PHE A 98 0.09 4.69 17.00
CA PHE A 98 -0.91 4.93 15.96
C PHE A 98 -1.99 3.85 16.00
N PRO A 99 -3.26 4.20 16.24
CA PRO A 99 -4.37 3.26 16.29
C PRO A 99 -4.86 2.89 14.88
N LEU A 100 -4.76 1.60 14.54
CA LEU A 100 -5.49 0.98 13.44
C LEU A 100 -6.64 0.15 14.02
N ILE A 101 -7.87 0.61 13.83
CA ILE A 101 -9.07 -0.08 14.30
C ILE A 101 -9.52 -1.01 13.18
N LEU A 102 -9.50 -2.30 13.46
CA LEU A 102 -10.11 -3.31 12.60
C LEU A 102 -11.33 -3.82 13.32
N GLY A 103 -12.51 -3.61 12.74
CA GLY A 103 -13.72 -3.95 13.46
C GLY A 103 -14.85 -4.33 12.54
N GLY A 104 -15.91 -4.81 13.17
CA GLY A 104 -17.05 -5.36 12.47
C GLY A 104 -17.91 -4.29 11.83
N ASP A 105 -19.19 -4.24 12.17
CA ASP A 105 -20.09 -3.32 11.46
C ASP A 105 -19.74 -1.85 11.71
N HIS A 106 -20.18 -0.96 10.84
CA HIS A 106 -19.76 0.45 10.90
C HIS A 106 -20.29 1.20 12.14
N ALA A 107 -21.23 0.63 12.93
CA ALA A 107 -21.73 1.27 14.15
C ALA A 107 -20.61 1.50 15.19
N ILE A 108 -19.52 0.74 15.10
CA ILE A 108 -18.36 0.91 15.99
C ILE A 108 -17.72 2.29 15.85
N ALA A 109 -17.88 2.97 14.71
CA ALA A 109 -17.29 4.27 14.42
C ALA A 109 -17.68 5.33 15.45
N ALA A 110 -18.90 5.23 16.00
CA ALA A 110 -19.35 6.09 17.10
C ALA A 110 -18.43 5.98 18.33
N GLY A 111 -17.95 4.77 18.65
CA GLY A 111 -16.97 4.55 19.71
C GLY A 111 -15.56 4.95 19.30
N THR A 112 -15.17 4.61 18.07
CA THR A 112 -13.85 4.90 17.52
C THR A 112 -13.54 6.38 17.56
N TRP A 113 -14.35 7.21 16.90
CA TRP A 113 -14.03 8.63 16.72
C TRP A 113 -14.24 9.46 17.99
N ARG A 114 -15.13 9.02 18.91
CA ARG A 114 -15.23 9.61 20.26
C ARG A 114 -13.98 9.31 21.09
N GLY A 115 -13.48 8.07 21.04
CA GLY A 115 -12.26 7.66 21.73
C GLY A 115 -11.00 8.36 21.19
N ILE A 116 -10.85 8.40 19.86
CA ILE A 116 -9.77 9.12 19.20
C ILE A 116 -9.84 10.62 19.52
N GLY A 117 -11.02 11.24 19.47
CA GLY A 117 -11.16 12.65 19.83
C GLY A 117 -10.80 12.94 21.29
N ARG A 118 -11.16 12.06 22.23
CA ARG A 118 -10.73 12.16 23.63
C ARG A 118 -9.22 12.06 23.78
N ARG A 119 -8.61 11.07 23.11
CA ARG A 119 -7.16 10.87 23.08
C ARG A 119 -6.43 12.10 22.54
N ALA A 120 -6.95 12.68 21.47
CA ALA A 120 -6.35 13.79 20.76
C ALA A 120 -6.65 15.17 21.40
N GLY A 121 -7.54 15.21 22.40
CA GLY A 121 -7.92 16.44 23.10
C GLY A 121 -8.93 17.33 22.35
N GLY A 122 -9.55 16.85 21.28
CA GLY A 122 -10.47 17.62 20.44
C GLY A 122 -11.07 16.78 19.30
N ALA A 123 -12.05 17.34 18.58
CA ALA A 123 -12.65 16.67 17.43
C ALA A 123 -11.65 16.63 16.26
N PRO A 124 -11.23 15.44 15.77
CA PRO A 124 -10.43 15.38 14.56
C PRO A 124 -11.28 15.72 13.34
N GLY A 125 -10.64 16.14 12.25
CA GLY A 125 -11.28 16.04 10.94
C GLY A 125 -11.45 14.57 10.55
N LEU A 126 -12.43 14.26 9.70
CA LEU A 126 -12.73 12.88 9.34
C LEU A 126 -13.02 12.73 7.84
N ILE A 127 -12.24 11.88 7.19
CA ILE A 127 -12.57 11.35 5.87
C ILE A 127 -13.37 10.06 6.10
N TRP A 128 -14.61 10.04 5.61
CA TRP A 128 -15.50 8.89 5.66
C TRP A 128 -15.59 8.30 4.27
N ILE A 129 -15.00 7.13 4.03
CA ILE A 129 -15.02 6.46 2.72
C ILE A 129 -16.03 5.32 2.79
N ASP A 130 -17.14 5.46 2.09
CA ASP A 130 -18.32 4.61 2.27
C ASP A 130 -19.24 4.65 1.04
N ALA A 131 -19.95 3.57 0.75
CA ALA A 131 -21.05 3.58 -0.22
C ALA A 131 -22.30 4.29 0.32
N HIS A 132 -22.47 4.29 1.63
CA HIS A 132 -23.59 4.82 2.39
C HIS A 132 -23.21 6.11 3.10
N LEU A 133 -24.22 6.83 3.61
CA LEU A 133 -24.00 8.08 4.36
C LEU A 133 -23.93 7.85 5.86
N ASP A 134 -24.39 6.70 6.34
CA ASP A 134 -24.40 6.29 7.75
C ASP A 134 -24.95 7.36 8.71
N SER A 135 -25.93 8.11 8.21
CA SER A 135 -26.44 9.31 8.83
C SER A 135 -27.93 9.23 9.14
N HIS A 136 -28.47 8.02 9.31
CA HIS A 136 -29.82 7.84 9.84
C HIS A 136 -29.92 8.09 11.36
N THR A 137 -31.13 8.35 11.84
CA THR A 137 -31.53 8.16 13.25
C THR A 137 -32.42 6.93 13.37
N ALA A 138 -32.79 6.57 14.61
CA ALA A 138 -33.81 5.57 14.90
C ALA A 138 -35.16 5.86 14.23
N GLU A 139 -35.49 7.15 14.03
CA GLU A 139 -36.75 7.60 13.43
C GLU A 139 -36.70 7.63 11.89
N SER A 140 -35.53 7.84 11.29
CA SER A 140 -35.40 7.98 9.83
C SER A 140 -34.96 6.70 9.13
N THR A 141 -34.43 5.72 9.85
CA THR A 141 -33.91 4.48 9.24
C THR A 141 -35.03 3.65 8.62
N HIS A 142 -34.80 3.14 7.41
CA HIS A 142 -35.74 2.20 6.76
C HIS A 142 -35.51 0.75 7.19
N SER A 143 -34.25 0.36 7.44
CA SER A 143 -33.87 -1.01 7.79
C SER A 143 -33.95 -1.29 9.29
N GLY A 144 -33.79 -0.25 10.11
CA GLY A 144 -33.59 -0.41 11.54
C GLY A 144 -32.20 -0.95 11.91
N ASN A 145 -31.22 -0.93 11.00
CA ASN A 145 -29.85 -1.33 11.29
C ASN A 145 -29.03 -0.14 11.81
N ILE A 146 -28.33 -0.33 12.93
CA ILE A 146 -27.63 0.75 13.63
C ILE A 146 -26.31 1.12 12.95
N HIS A 147 -25.76 0.22 12.13
CA HIS A 147 -24.55 0.52 11.35
C HIS A 147 -24.72 1.70 10.40
N GLY A 148 -25.95 2.05 9.99
CA GLY A 148 -26.27 3.24 9.19
C GLY A 148 -26.55 4.52 9.99
N MET A 149 -26.23 4.55 11.29
CA MET A 149 -26.45 5.72 12.18
C MET A 149 -25.18 6.40 12.78
N PRO A 150 -23.95 5.85 12.71
CA PRO A 150 -22.84 6.35 13.50
C PRO A 150 -22.40 7.76 13.10
N LEU A 151 -22.44 8.13 11.82
CA LEU A 151 -22.02 9.47 11.38
C LEU A 151 -22.96 10.55 11.92
N ALA A 152 -24.27 10.31 11.91
CA ALA A 152 -25.24 11.20 12.55
C ALA A 152 -24.94 11.37 14.05
N ALA A 153 -24.71 10.27 14.76
CA ALA A 153 -24.39 10.31 16.19
C ALA A 153 -23.09 11.07 16.51
N LEU A 154 -22.07 10.96 15.64
CA LEU A 154 -20.80 11.69 15.76
C LEU A 154 -20.97 13.20 15.53
N LEU A 155 -21.89 13.59 14.66
CA LEU A 155 -22.28 14.99 14.41
C LEU A 155 -23.28 15.52 15.46
N GLY A 156 -23.78 14.63 16.33
CA GLY A 156 -24.64 14.98 17.46
C GLY A 156 -26.14 14.93 17.19
N GLU A 157 -26.54 14.21 16.14
CA GLU A 157 -27.92 13.91 15.75
C GLU A 157 -28.27 12.46 16.11
N GLY A 158 -29.53 12.18 16.46
CA GLY A 158 -30.01 10.83 16.75
C GLY A 158 -30.18 10.49 18.23
N ASP A 159 -30.26 9.19 18.49
CA ASP A 159 -30.63 8.70 19.82
C ASP A 159 -29.60 9.09 20.89
N ARG A 160 -30.10 9.39 22.09
CA ARG A 160 -29.29 9.88 23.21
C ARG A 160 -28.22 8.89 23.65
N SER A 161 -28.45 7.59 23.49
CA SER A 161 -27.48 6.56 23.89
C SER A 161 -26.19 6.62 23.06
N LEU A 162 -26.29 6.86 21.75
CA LEU A 162 -25.16 6.99 20.82
C LEU A 162 -24.56 8.39 20.84
N VAL A 163 -25.39 9.44 20.79
CA VAL A 163 -24.93 10.84 20.86
C VAL A 163 -24.23 11.13 22.19
N GLY A 164 -24.65 10.46 23.27
CA GLY A 164 -24.13 10.61 24.62
C GLY A 164 -22.83 9.86 24.91
N ILE A 165 -22.24 9.14 23.94
CA ILE A 165 -20.94 8.49 24.12
C ILE A 165 -19.89 9.57 24.44
N PRO A 166 -19.12 9.44 25.54
CA PRO A 166 -18.17 10.47 25.95
C PRO A 166 -17.11 10.74 24.87
N GLY A 167 -16.98 12.01 24.49
CA GLY A 167 -15.98 12.50 23.53
C GLY A 167 -16.50 13.71 22.75
N PRO A 168 -15.63 14.41 22.01
CA PRO A 168 -16.03 15.59 21.26
C PRO A 168 -16.98 15.21 20.11
N ARG A 169 -17.93 16.10 19.79
CA ARG A 169 -18.73 16.00 18.55
C ARG A 169 -17.85 16.41 17.38
N LEU A 170 -18.00 15.75 16.23
CA LEU A 170 -17.29 16.17 15.03
C LEU A 170 -17.80 17.53 14.56
N ASP A 171 -16.90 18.33 14.00
CA ASP A 171 -17.24 19.57 13.31
C ASP A 171 -17.67 19.21 11.87
N PRO A 172 -18.94 19.41 11.47
CA PRO A 172 -19.41 19.08 10.13
C PRO A 172 -18.55 19.69 9.02
N ALA A 173 -17.99 20.88 9.23
CA ALA A 173 -17.14 21.56 8.24
C ALA A 173 -15.78 20.87 8.03
N ARG A 174 -15.40 19.93 8.92
CA ARG A 174 -14.17 19.13 8.88
C ARG A 174 -14.46 17.66 8.60
N VAL A 175 -15.66 17.33 8.15
CA VAL A 175 -16.06 15.98 7.76
C VAL A 175 -16.38 15.97 6.27
N CYS A 176 -15.91 14.94 5.58
CA CYS A 176 -16.34 14.67 4.22
C CYS A 176 -16.56 13.19 3.98
N VAL A 177 -17.58 12.87 3.19
CA VAL A 177 -17.88 11.52 2.70
C VAL A 177 -17.35 11.36 1.28
N ILE A 178 -16.73 10.23 0.96
CA ILE A 178 -16.24 9.89 -0.38
C ILE A 178 -16.77 8.53 -0.78
N GLY A 179 -17.35 8.43 -1.98
CA GLY A 179 -17.81 7.16 -2.55
C GLY A 179 -19.29 6.85 -2.37
N ALA A 180 -20.03 7.78 -1.76
CA ALA A 180 -21.46 7.64 -1.53
C ALA A 180 -22.19 7.39 -2.85
N ARG A 181 -23.10 6.41 -2.85
CA ARG A 181 -23.94 6.03 -3.99
C ARG A 181 -25.21 5.25 -3.63
N ALA A 182 -25.36 4.85 -2.37
CA ALA A 182 -26.52 4.16 -1.85
C ALA A 182 -26.98 4.86 -0.56
N TRP A 183 -28.03 5.67 -0.64
CA TRP A 183 -28.52 6.42 0.51
C TRP A 183 -30.01 6.72 0.41
N GLU A 184 -30.57 7.02 1.57
CA GLU A 184 -31.92 7.55 1.73
C GLU A 184 -31.92 9.09 1.75
N THR A 185 -33.01 9.70 1.29
CA THR A 185 -33.17 11.15 1.20
C THR A 185 -32.90 11.84 2.55
N GLU A 186 -33.37 11.25 3.65
CA GLU A 186 -33.27 11.76 5.01
C GLU A 186 -31.81 11.89 5.49
N GLU A 187 -30.92 11.00 5.06
CA GLU A 187 -29.49 11.05 5.38
C GLU A 187 -28.81 12.18 4.62
N HIS A 188 -29.08 12.26 3.31
CA HIS A 188 -28.50 13.27 2.45
C HIS A 188 -28.93 14.69 2.85
N GLU A 189 -30.23 14.90 3.10
CA GLU A 189 -30.75 16.18 3.58
C GLU A 189 -30.14 16.58 4.93
N ARG A 190 -29.92 15.61 5.83
CA ARG A 190 -29.28 15.87 7.13
C ARG A 190 -27.84 16.32 6.98
N LEU A 191 -27.03 15.56 6.24
CA LEU A 191 -25.62 15.91 6.03
C LEU A 191 -25.49 17.25 5.28
N THR A 192 -26.35 17.51 4.30
CA THR A 192 -26.42 18.80 3.59
C THR A 192 -26.77 19.94 4.55
N ARG A 193 -27.79 19.77 5.40
CA ARG A 193 -28.18 20.77 6.41
C ARG A 193 -27.06 21.08 7.39
N LEU A 194 -26.31 20.05 7.80
CA LEU A 194 -25.19 20.20 8.73
C LEU A 194 -23.94 20.81 8.05
N GLY A 195 -23.87 20.81 6.72
CA GLY A 195 -22.74 21.32 5.96
C GLY A 195 -21.59 20.32 5.78
N VAL A 196 -21.87 19.01 5.90
CA VAL A 196 -20.90 17.95 5.58
C VAL A 196 -20.73 17.85 4.08
N ARG A 197 -19.48 17.77 3.61
CA ARG A 197 -19.20 17.64 2.18
C ARG A 197 -19.33 16.18 1.72
N ILE A 198 -20.22 15.90 0.78
CA ILE A 198 -20.40 14.55 0.21
C ILE A 198 -19.84 14.52 -1.21
N PHE A 199 -18.76 13.79 -1.44
CA PHE A 199 -18.23 13.47 -2.76
C PHE A 199 -18.82 12.14 -3.22
N ASP A 200 -19.95 12.20 -3.92
CA ASP A 200 -20.61 11.01 -4.46
C ASP A 200 -19.78 10.36 -5.58
N MET A 201 -20.17 9.14 -6.00
CA MET A 201 -19.45 8.46 -7.08
C MET A 201 -19.55 9.16 -8.45
N ASN A 202 -20.55 9.99 -8.71
CA ASN A 202 -20.61 10.74 -9.96
C ASN A 202 -19.49 11.77 -10.01
N GLU A 203 -19.30 12.52 -8.93
CA GLU A 203 -18.22 13.48 -8.81
C GLU A 203 -16.85 12.80 -8.82
N VAL A 204 -16.70 11.66 -8.13
CA VAL A 204 -15.44 10.89 -8.13
C VAL A 204 -15.07 10.43 -9.55
N ARG A 205 -16.05 10.02 -10.37
CA ARG A 205 -15.81 9.62 -11.77
C ARG A 205 -15.48 10.81 -12.67
N GLU A 206 -16.15 11.94 -12.47
CA GLU A 206 -15.94 13.14 -13.28
C GLU A 206 -14.57 13.78 -13.01
N ARG A 207 -14.20 13.92 -11.73
CA ARG A 207 -12.98 14.63 -11.31
C ARG A 207 -11.77 13.72 -11.13
N GLY A 208 -12.02 12.43 -10.94
CA GLY A 208 -11.02 11.45 -10.53
C GLY A 208 -10.76 11.47 -9.01
N LEU A 209 -10.59 10.26 -8.45
CA LEU A 209 -10.33 10.07 -7.02
C LEU A 209 -9.14 10.89 -6.47
N PRO A 210 -8.00 11.05 -7.17
CA PRO A 210 -6.89 11.86 -6.64
C PRO A 210 -7.26 13.33 -6.38
N ALA A 211 -8.07 13.93 -7.26
CA ALA A 211 -8.50 15.32 -7.09
C ALA A 211 -9.48 15.45 -5.91
N VAL A 212 -10.46 14.54 -5.83
CA VAL A 212 -11.40 14.47 -4.70
C VAL A 212 -10.68 14.25 -3.37
N PHE A 213 -9.72 13.34 -3.33
CA PHE A 213 -8.95 13.05 -2.12
C PHE A 213 -8.10 14.25 -1.67
N CYS A 214 -7.55 15.03 -2.62
CA CYS A 214 -6.85 16.27 -2.30
C CYS A 214 -7.76 17.32 -1.65
N ASP A 215 -8.99 17.47 -2.15
CA ASP A 215 -9.98 18.36 -1.55
C ASP A 215 -10.41 17.87 -0.16
N ALA A 216 -10.66 16.56 -0.01
CA ALA A 216 -10.97 15.94 1.27
C ALA A 216 -9.88 16.23 2.31
N LEU A 217 -8.61 16.03 1.94
CA LEU A 217 -7.45 16.36 2.77
C LEU A 217 -7.40 17.85 3.15
N THR A 218 -7.90 18.74 2.32
CA THR A 218 -8.01 20.19 2.60
C THR A 218 -9.14 20.48 3.59
N ILE A 219 -10.31 19.86 3.40
CA ILE A 219 -11.50 20.02 4.26
C ILE A 219 -11.22 19.57 5.69
N VAL A 220 -10.71 18.34 5.87
CA VAL A 220 -10.48 17.77 7.21
C VAL A 220 -9.39 18.50 8.01
N ARG A 221 -8.52 19.23 7.31
CA ARG A 221 -7.44 20.07 7.88
C ARG A 221 -7.80 21.54 8.05
N SER A 222 -9.00 21.94 7.63
CA SER A 222 -9.44 23.33 7.83
C SER A 222 -9.40 23.72 9.32
N ASN A 223 -9.29 25.01 9.60
CA ASN A 223 -9.27 25.57 10.96
C ASN A 223 -8.07 25.18 11.83
N GLY A 224 -6.86 25.11 11.26
CA GLY A 224 -5.61 25.08 12.04
C GLY A 224 -5.07 23.70 12.41
N SER A 225 -5.57 22.63 11.78
CA SER A 225 -4.98 21.28 11.75
C SER A 225 -4.88 20.53 13.10
N GLN A 226 -5.39 21.07 14.20
CA GLN A 226 -5.44 20.38 15.51
C GLN A 226 -6.83 19.76 15.77
N PRO A 227 -6.91 18.56 16.36
CA PRO A 227 -5.81 17.70 16.76
C PRO A 227 -5.35 16.72 15.65
N GLY A 228 -5.58 17.08 14.38
CA GLY A 228 -5.33 16.24 13.21
C GLY A 228 -6.60 15.73 12.55
N PHE A 229 -6.46 14.69 11.72
CA PHE A 229 -7.57 14.04 11.03
C PHE A 229 -7.39 12.51 11.01
N GLY A 230 -8.49 11.81 10.86
CA GLY A 230 -8.51 10.36 10.65
C GLY A 230 -9.27 9.95 9.40
N LEU A 231 -9.27 8.64 9.17
CA LEU A 231 -9.93 7.99 8.05
C LEU A 231 -10.79 6.83 8.57
N SER A 232 -12.09 6.87 8.30
CA SER A 232 -13.00 5.72 8.45
C SER A 232 -13.24 5.13 7.07
N LEU A 233 -12.90 3.86 6.88
CA LEU A 233 -13.10 3.14 5.64
C LEU A 233 -14.11 2.02 5.85
N ASP A 234 -15.30 2.20 5.28
CA ASP A 234 -16.19 1.10 4.99
C ASP A 234 -15.69 0.34 3.77
N VAL A 235 -15.51 -0.98 3.90
CA VAL A 235 -15.03 -1.82 2.80
C VAL A 235 -16.06 -1.89 1.67
N ASP A 236 -17.35 -1.65 1.93
CA ASP A 236 -18.40 -1.63 0.89
C ASP A 236 -18.36 -0.39 -0.02
N ALA A 237 -17.55 0.63 0.32
CA ALA A 237 -17.22 1.74 -0.57
C ALA A 237 -16.57 1.26 -1.88
N LEU A 238 -15.89 0.12 -1.83
CA LEU A 238 -15.15 -0.47 -2.94
C LEU A 238 -16.06 -1.19 -3.93
N ASP A 239 -15.61 -1.30 -5.18
CA ASP A 239 -16.39 -2.01 -6.19
C ASP A 239 -16.57 -3.50 -5.83
N PRO A 240 -17.82 -4.01 -5.76
CA PRO A 240 -18.10 -5.36 -5.30
C PRO A 240 -17.61 -6.45 -6.26
N LEU A 241 -17.27 -6.12 -7.51
CA LEU A 241 -16.61 -7.07 -8.41
C LEU A 241 -15.21 -7.41 -7.91
N ALA A 242 -14.52 -6.46 -7.27
CA ALA A 242 -13.20 -6.65 -6.72
C ALA A 242 -13.24 -7.09 -5.24
N VAL A 243 -14.18 -6.53 -4.46
CA VAL A 243 -14.28 -6.72 -3.00
C VAL A 243 -15.70 -7.13 -2.63
N PRO A 244 -16.11 -8.40 -2.87
CA PRO A 244 -17.49 -8.83 -2.69
C PRO A 244 -17.86 -9.11 -1.22
N ALA A 245 -16.88 -9.28 -0.34
CA ALA A 245 -17.10 -9.82 0.99
C ALA A 245 -17.46 -8.72 2.00
N VAL A 246 -18.66 -8.16 1.83
CA VAL A 246 -19.23 -7.09 2.67
C VAL A 246 -20.71 -7.34 2.96
N THR A 247 -21.29 -6.59 3.90
CA THR A 247 -22.70 -6.74 4.29
C THR A 247 -23.66 -6.14 3.25
N CYS A 248 -23.37 -4.93 2.76
CA CYS A 248 -24.26 -4.14 1.91
C CYS A 248 -23.54 -3.71 0.61
N PRO A 249 -23.26 -4.62 -0.35
CA PRO A 249 -22.53 -4.24 -1.55
C PRO A 249 -23.33 -3.27 -2.44
N ALA A 250 -22.71 -2.16 -2.83
CA ALA A 250 -23.27 -1.22 -3.80
C ALA A 250 -22.45 -1.23 -5.10
N ALA A 251 -23.09 -1.37 -6.25
CA ALA A 251 -22.43 -1.43 -7.55
C ALA A 251 -21.70 -0.12 -7.91
N GLU A 252 -20.76 -0.21 -8.86
CA GLU A 252 -20.01 0.93 -9.41
C GLU A 252 -19.25 1.73 -8.34
N GLY A 253 -18.59 1.01 -7.44
CA GLY A 253 -17.84 1.55 -6.32
C GLY A 253 -16.46 2.04 -6.68
N ILE A 254 -15.70 2.42 -5.66
CA ILE A 254 -14.32 2.88 -5.83
C ILE A 254 -13.46 1.70 -6.28
N ASP A 255 -12.65 1.90 -7.33
CA ASP A 255 -11.62 0.93 -7.69
C ASP A 255 -10.60 0.80 -6.53
N PRO A 256 -10.41 -0.39 -5.96
CA PRO A 256 -9.57 -0.56 -4.77
C PRO A 256 -8.08 -0.27 -5.04
N ARG A 257 -7.61 -0.41 -6.29
CA ARG A 257 -6.25 -0.01 -6.67
C ARG A 257 -6.14 1.52 -6.66
N ALA A 258 -7.12 2.22 -7.23
CA ALA A 258 -7.15 3.67 -7.21
C ALA A 258 -7.19 4.21 -5.78
N LEU A 259 -7.94 3.57 -4.88
CA LEU A 259 -7.95 3.92 -3.46
C LEU A 259 -6.58 3.68 -2.81
N ALA A 260 -5.97 2.52 -3.02
CA ALA A 260 -4.62 2.23 -2.51
C ALA A 260 -3.60 3.29 -2.98
N ASP A 261 -3.63 3.68 -4.25
CA ASP A 261 -2.73 4.70 -4.80
C ASP A 261 -2.88 6.07 -4.11
N VAL A 262 -4.11 6.53 -3.82
CA VAL A 262 -4.31 7.82 -3.12
C VAL A 262 -3.97 7.74 -1.64
N LEU A 263 -4.16 6.58 -1.00
CA LEU A 263 -3.80 6.38 0.41
C LEU A 263 -2.29 6.49 0.67
N LEU A 264 -1.44 6.27 -0.35
CA LEU A 264 0.02 6.50 -0.23
C LEU A 264 0.36 7.94 0.18
N THR A 265 -0.48 8.91 -0.19
CA THR A 265 -0.27 10.32 0.18
C THR A 265 -0.30 10.54 1.70
N LEU A 266 -1.01 9.68 2.44
CA LEU A 266 -1.12 9.74 3.89
C LEU A 266 0.21 9.49 4.60
N ARG A 267 1.17 8.80 3.97
CA ARG A 267 2.48 8.49 4.55
C ARG A 267 3.33 9.72 4.87
N THR A 268 2.98 10.87 4.31
CA THR A 268 3.63 12.17 4.56
C THR A 268 2.82 13.11 5.45
N CYS A 269 1.62 12.66 5.87
CA CYS A 269 0.69 13.45 6.65
C CYS A 269 0.96 13.26 8.15
N GLY A 270 1.75 14.16 8.75
CA GLY A 270 2.08 14.07 10.18
C GLY A 270 0.92 14.34 11.14
N ASP A 271 -0.18 14.84 10.61
CA ASP A 271 -1.44 15.09 11.30
C ASP A 271 -2.50 14.00 11.03
N PHE A 272 -2.12 12.89 10.38
CA PHE A 272 -2.94 11.69 10.29
C PHE A 272 -2.82 10.89 11.58
N ILE A 273 -3.92 10.74 12.33
CA ILE A 273 -3.88 10.28 13.73
C ILE A 273 -4.51 8.92 13.99
N ALA A 274 -5.35 8.41 13.09
CA ALA A 274 -6.05 7.14 13.25
C ALA A 274 -6.63 6.64 11.92
N MET A 275 -6.74 5.32 11.79
CA MET A 275 -7.44 4.66 10.68
C MET A 275 -8.41 3.61 11.21
N GLU A 276 -9.60 3.56 10.66
CA GLU A 276 -10.63 2.55 10.93
C GLU A 276 -11.00 1.83 9.62
N ILE A 277 -11.15 0.50 9.69
CA ILE A 277 -11.62 -0.34 8.58
C ILE A 277 -12.74 -1.26 9.09
N THR A 278 -13.91 -1.18 8.46
CA THR A 278 -15.17 -1.83 8.88
C THR A 278 -15.82 -2.70 7.79
N GLU A 279 -16.89 -3.41 8.14
CA GLU A 279 -17.79 -4.17 7.25
C GLU A 279 -17.18 -5.34 6.44
N TYR A 280 -15.90 -5.64 6.60
CA TYR A 280 -15.30 -6.85 6.01
C TYR A 280 -15.97 -8.13 6.56
N ARG A 281 -16.49 -8.96 5.65
CA ARG A 281 -17.19 -10.23 5.94
C ARG A 281 -16.32 -11.44 5.61
N PRO A 282 -15.53 -11.96 6.56
CA PRO A 282 -14.67 -13.11 6.28
C PRO A 282 -15.42 -14.39 5.91
N ASP A 283 -16.68 -14.51 6.31
CA ASP A 283 -17.55 -15.64 5.96
C ASP A 283 -17.95 -15.65 4.47
N LEU A 284 -17.83 -14.52 3.77
CA LEU A 284 -18.09 -14.40 2.33
C LEU A 284 -16.79 -14.45 1.49
N ASP A 285 -15.62 -14.35 2.11
CA ASP A 285 -14.33 -14.17 1.43
C ASP A 285 -13.56 -15.49 1.22
N THR A 286 -14.20 -16.44 0.54
CA THR A 286 -13.66 -17.81 0.39
C THR A 286 -12.31 -17.90 -0.35
N ASP A 287 -12.01 -16.95 -1.24
CA ASP A 287 -10.76 -16.87 -1.99
C ASP A 287 -9.74 -15.90 -1.38
N ARG A 288 -10.09 -15.26 -0.25
CA ARG A 288 -9.31 -14.26 0.49
C ARG A 288 -9.03 -12.98 -0.29
N ARG A 289 -9.76 -12.72 -1.37
CA ARG A 289 -9.52 -11.57 -2.24
C ARG A 289 -9.81 -10.25 -1.52
N SER A 290 -10.86 -10.20 -0.70
CA SER A 290 -11.24 -8.99 0.04
C SER A 290 -10.28 -8.74 1.21
N ALA A 291 -9.85 -9.79 1.91
CA ALA A 291 -8.82 -9.73 2.94
C ALA A 291 -7.50 -9.15 2.40
N ASP A 292 -7.12 -9.57 1.19
CA ASP A 292 -5.92 -9.10 0.52
C ASP A 292 -6.00 -7.60 0.22
N TRP A 293 -7.16 -7.09 -0.18
CA TRP A 293 -7.39 -5.67 -0.38
C TRP A 293 -7.40 -4.87 0.91
N VAL A 294 -8.04 -5.38 1.98
CA VAL A 294 -7.99 -4.73 3.30
C VAL A 294 -6.53 -4.58 3.78
N ALA A 295 -5.72 -5.62 3.61
CA ALA A 295 -4.30 -5.57 3.95
C ALA A 295 -3.53 -4.59 3.06
N GLU A 296 -3.80 -4.57 1.75
CA GLU A 296 -3.17 -3.64 0.80
C GLU A 296 -3.47 -2.18 1.15
N LEU A 297 -4.72 -1.85 1.46
CA LEU A 297 -5.16 -0.49 1.82
C LEU A 297 -4.51 -0.03 3.13
N ALA A 298 -4.43 -0.90 4.12
CA ALA A 298 -3.70 -0.62 5.36
C ALA A 298 -2.20 -0.40 5.09
N CYS A 299 -1.56 -1.23 4.26
CA CYS A 299 -0.16 -1.06 3.89
C CYS A 299 0.08 0.24 3.10
N ALA A 300 -0.84 0.60 2.19
CA ALA A 300 -0.78 1.82 1.41
C ALA A 300 -0.81 3.06 2.32
N ALA A 301 -1.77 3.14 3.23
CA ALA A 301 -1.91 4.28 4.14
C ALA A 301 -0.77 4.39 5.17
N LEU A 302 -0.28 3.26 5.70
CA LEU A 302 0.50 3.23 6.95
C LEU A 302 1.99 2.87 6.74
N GLY A 303 2.39 2.59 5.50
CA GLY A 303 3.77 2.25 5.14
C GLY A 303 4.76 3.41 5.32
N PRO A 304 6.08 3.11 5.27
CA PRO A 304 7.11 4.15 5.32
C PRO A 304 7.12 5.00 4.05
N GLY A 305 7.39 6.30 4.22
CA GLY A 305 7.69 7.21 3.12
C GLY A 305 9.13 7.11 2.61
N SER A 306 9.42 7.82 1.52
CA SER A 306 10.68 7.88 0.80
C SER A 306 11.87 8.22 1.70
N TYR A 307 11.70 9.14 2.66
CA TYR A 307 12.78 9.52 3.57
C TYR A 307 13.33 8.31 4.34
N TRP A 308 12.45 7.54 4.99
CA TRP A 308 12.85 6.41 5.82
C TRP A 308 13.35 5.22 5.02
N LEU A 309 12.75 4.96 3.85
CA LEU A 309 13.22 3.91 2.96
C LEU A 309 14.64 4.22 2.46
N ARG A 310 14.93 5.48 2.14
CA ARG A 310 16.28 5.91 1.72
C ARG A 310 17.27 5.94 2.88
N GLU A 311 16.86 6.30 4.10
CA GLU A 311 17.73 6.14 5.28
C GLU A 311 18.10 4.67 5.51
N LYS A 312 17.14 3.75 5.40
CA LYS A 312 17.43 2.30 5.46
C LYS A 312 18.39 1.88 4.36
N GLU A 313 18.17 2.32 3.12
CA GLU A 313 19.06 2.01 2.00
C GLU A 313 20.49 2.55 2.23
N ARG A 314 20.65 3.79 2.74
CA ARG A 314 21.98 4.33 3.06
C ARG A 314 22.66 3.62 4.22
N HIS A 315 21.89 3.19 5.21
CA HIS A 315 22.43 2.53 6.40
C HIS A 315 22.85 1.09 6.12
N PHE A 316 22.03 0.34 5.39
CA PHE A 316 22.26 -1.09 5.13
C PHE A 316 22.87 -1.39 3.75
N GLY A 317 22.79 -0.45 2.80
CA GLY A 317 23.32 -0.58 1.45
C GLY A 317 24.76 -0.10 1.31
N ALA A 318 25.53 -0.78 0.47
CA ALA A 318 26.86 -0.31 0.09
C ALA A 318 26.75 0.94 -0.78
N SER A 319 27.60 1.95 -0.52
CA SER A 319 27.65 3.19 -1.32
C SER A 319 28.25 2.95 -2.72
N ASN A 320 27.45 2.44 -3.66
CA ASN A 320 27.88 2.06 -5.01
C ASN A 320 27.23 2.88 -6.16
N TYR A 321 26.16 3.61 -5.86
CA TYR A 321 25.43 4.51 -6.75
C TYR A 321 24.93 5.73 -5.98
N ALA A 322 24.66 6.82 -6.70
CA ALA A 322 23.97 8.00 -6.20
C ALA A 322 22.54 8.04 -6.79
N PRO A 323 21.57 7.33 -6.21
CA PRO A 323 20.22 7.26 -6.76
C PRO A 323 19.51 8.62 -6.69
N LEU A 324 18.64 8.88 -7.67
CA LEU A 324 17.73 10.03 -7.63
C LEU A 324 16.83 9.93 -6.38
N PRO A 325 16.36 11.06 -5.82
CA PRO A 325 15.63 11.08 -4.56
C PRO A 325 14.15 10.66 -4.70
N VAL A 326 13.88 9.55 -5.40
CA VAL A 326 12.54 9.01 -5.65
C VAL A 326 12.56 7.52 -5.31
N VAL A 327 11.53 7.05 -4.59
CA VAL A 327 11.40 5.64 -4.20
C VAL A 327 10.17 5.04 -4.86
N PHE A 328 10.37 4.24 -5.90
CA PHE A 328 9.28 3.60 -6.63
C PHE A 328 8.74 2.37 -5.91
N HIS A 329 7.42 2.20 -5.92
CA HIS A 329 6.74 1.01 -5.40
C HIS A 329 5.98 0.23 -6.48
N ARG A 330 5.66 0.87 -7.61
CA ARG A 330 4.84 0.30 -8.68
C ARG A 330 5.31 0.79 -10.04
N GLY A 331 5.18 -0.07 -11.05
CA GLY A 331 5.41 0.26 -12.45
C GLY A 331 4.43 -0.46 -13.36
N GLU A 332 3.97 0.23 -14.40
CA GLU A 332 3.01 -0.29 -15.39
C GLU A 332 3.22 0.40 -16.74
N GLY A 333 3.56 -0.39 -17.77
CA GLY A 333 3.91 0.14 -19.08
C GLY A 333 5.08 1.11 -18.98
N VAL A 334 4.87 2.37 -19.38
CA VAL A 334 5.89 3.43 -19.32
C VAL A 334 5.86 4.24 -18.02
N TRP A 335 4.95 3.93 -17.11
CA TRP A 335 4.70 4.72 -15.91
C TRP A 335 5.26 4.04 -14.66
N LEU A 336 5.76 4.88 -13.74
CA LEU A 336 6.21 4.50 -12.40
C LEU A 336 5.47 5.33 -11.36
N TRP A 337 5.25 4.77 -10.17
CA TRP A 337 4.66 5.47 -9.04
C TRP A 337 5.56 5.37 -7.81
N ASP A 338 5.78 6.50 -7.13
CA ASP A 338 6.53 6.53 -5.88
C ASP A 338 5.68 6.13 -4.67
N VAL A 339 6.32 5.91 -3.53
CA VAL A 339 5.67 5.57 -2.26
C VAL A 339 4.83 6.71 -1.68
N GLU A 340 4.79 7.88 -2.30
CA GLU A 340 3.92 9.01 -1.98
C GLU A 340 2.76 9.16 -2.98
N GLY A 341 2.60 8.23 -3.93
CA GLY A 341 1.51 8.22 -4.91
C GLY A 341 1.75 9.10 -6.15
N ARG A 342 2.93 9.72 -6.31
CA ARG A 342 3.23 10.53 -7.49
C ARG A 342 3.57 9.63 -8.67
N ARG A 343 3.09 10.00 -9.85
CA ARG A 343 3.30 9.27 -11.10
C ARG A 343 4.40 9.91 -11.96
N TYR A 344 5.26 9.08 -12.54
CA TYR A 344 6.43 9.47 -13.32
C TYR A 344 6.48 8.72 -14.66
N LEU A 345 6.89 9.41 -15.73
CA LEU A 345 7.22 8.76 -17.00
C LEU A 345 8.66 8.22 -16.93
N ASP A 346 8.86 6.92 -17.16
CA ASP A 346 10.18 6.30 -17.14
C ASP A 346 10.96 6.60 -18.44
N MET A 347 11.88 7.55 -18.36
CA MET A 347 12.81 7.88 -19.46
C MET A 347 14.18 7.18 -19.32
N MET A 348 14.36 6.29 -18.34
CA MET A 348 15.62 5.60 -18.07
C MET A 348 15.58 4.13 -18.53
N SER A 349 14.44 3.45 -18.38
CA SER A 349 14.19 2.07 -18.84
C SER A 349 15.25 1.06 -18.34
N ALA A 350 15.83 1.31 -17.17
CA ALA A 350 16.91 0.51 -16.59
C ALA A 350 18.06 0.25 -17.59
N TYR A 351 18.51 1.28 -18.31
CA TYR A 351 19.51 1.16 -19.38
C TYR A 351 19.13 0.08 -20.40
N SER A 352 17.89 0.14 -20.89
CA SER A 352 17.25 -0.77 -21.86
C SER A 352 16.78 -2.13 -21.31
N ALA A 353 17.01 -2.46 -20.03
CA ALA A 353 16.52 -3.72 -19.46
C ALA A 353 14.97 -3.77 -19.37
N VAL A 354 14.30 -2.62 -19.39
CA VAL A 354 12.83 -2.51 -19.32
C VAL A 354 12.28 -1.91 -20.63
N SER A 355 12.87 -2.25 -21.78
CA SER A 355 12.48 -1.69 -23.09
C SER A 355 11.02 -2.02 -23.50
N PHE A 356 10.44 -3.09 -22.94
CA PHE A 356 9.04 -3.47 -23.18
C PHE A 356 8.06 -2.83 -22.18
N GLY A 357 8.54 -1.94 -21.31
CA GLY A 357 7.79 -1.37 -20.21
C GLY A 357 7.68 -2.30 -18.99
N HIS A 358 7.24 -1.72 -17.88
CA HIS A 358 7.03 -2.39 -16.61
C HIS A 358 5.79 -3.30 -16.67
N GLY A 359 5.92 -4.53 -16.18
CA GLY A 359 4.78 -5.43 -16.03
C GLY A 359 4.13 -5.89 -17.35
N HIS A 360 4.88 -5.96 -18.45
CA HIS A 360 4.32 -6.37 -19.75
C HIS A 360 3.61 -7.74 -19.66
N PRO A 361 2.28 -7.84 -19.95
CA PRO A 361 1.47 -9.01 -19.60
C PRO A 361 1.98 -10.34 -20.16
N ARG A 362 2.48 -10.34 -21.40
CA ARG A 362 3.05 -11.54 -22.04
C ARG A 362 4.33 -12.03 -21.36
N LEU A 363 5.15 -11.12 -20.83
CA LEU A 363 6.41 -11.46 -20.17
C LEU A 363 6.14 -11.96 -18.75
N LEU A 364 5.26 -11.29 -18.02
CA LEU A 364 4.82 -11.74 -16.69
C LEU A 364 4.22 -13.14 -16.74
N ARG A 365 3.26 -13.38 -17.66
CA ARG A 365 2.67 -14.71 -17.83
C ARG A 365 3.74 -15.77 -18.12
N ALA A 366 4.66 -15.51 -19.06
CA ALA A 366 5.71 -16.46 -19.41
C ALA A 366 6.64 -16.78 -18.21
N LEU A 367 6.98 -15.76 -17.41
CA LEU A 367 7.76 -15.92 -16.19
C LEU A 367 6.99 -16.74 -15.15
N GLU A 368 5.74 -16.39 -14.87
CA GLU A 368 4.89 -17.05 -13.87
C GLU A 368 4.63 -18.52 -14.24
N ASP A 369 4.24 -18.79 -15.49
CA ASP A 369 3.98 -20.14 -15.99
C ASP A 369 5.22 -21.03 -15.83
N GLN A 370 6.40 -20.51 -16.17
CA GLN A 370 7.65 -21.26 -16.03
C GLN A 370 8.06 -21.41 -14.56
N ALA A 371 7.93 -20.35 -13.73
CA ALA A 371 8.29 -20.39 -12.32
C ALA A 371 7.44 -21.40 -11.53
N ARG A 372 6.13 -21.50 -11.82
CA ARG A 372 5.23 -22.48 -11.21
C ARG A 372 5.57 -23.92 -11.57
N ARG A 373 6.15 -24.15 -12.76
CA ARG A 373 6.54 -25.47 -13.25
C ARG A 373 7.94 -25.89 -12.81
N LEU A 374 8.92 -25.02 -13.03
CA LEU A 374 10.34 -25.25 -12.74
C LEU A 374 11.10 -23.91 -12.78
N ALA A 375 11.25 -23.28 -11.61
CA ALA A 375 11.85 -21.94 -11.49
C ALA A 375 13.35 -21.90 -11.84
N LEU A 376 14.16 -22.85 -11.37
CA LEU A 376 15.60 -22.87 -11.59
C LEU A 376 16.13 -24.30 -11.76
N THR A 377 17.06 -24.47 -12.69
CA THR A 377 17.84 -25.71 -12.87
C THR A 377 19.32 -25.40 -12.91
N SER A 378 20.14 -26.24 -12.27
CA SER A 378 21.60 -26.17 -12.41
C SER A 378 21.98 -26.51 -13.86
N ARG A 379 23.04 -25.86 -14.37
CA ARG A 379 23.66 -26.22 -15.67
C ARG A 379 24.29 -27.62 -15.68
N ALA A 380 24.36 -28.28 -14.52
CA ALA A 380 24.69 -29.70 -14.43
C ALA A 380 23.62 -30.62 -15.03
N PHE A 381 22.39 -30.11 -15.21
CA PHE A 381 21.28 -30.84 -15.81
C PHE A 381 20.78 -30.17 -17.09
N SER A 382 20.24 -30.95 -18.01
CA SER A 382 19.47 -30.43 -19.14
C SER A 382 18.08 -29.99 -18.67
N ASN A 383 17.53 -28.95 -19.29
CA ASN A 383 16.12 -28.59 -19.16
C ASN A 383 15.48 -28.47 -20.55
N ASP A 384 14.15 -28.45 -20.57
CA ASP A 384 13.37 -28.54 -21.79
C ASP A 384 13.18 -27.20 -22.53
N ARG A 385 13.65 -26.07 -21.98
CA ARG A 385 13.54 -24.75 -22.61
C ARG A 385 14.83 -24.27 -23.25
N LEU A 386 15.98 -24.56 -22.63
CA LEU A 386 17.27 -24.06 -23.06
C LEU A 386 17.65 -24.48 -24.50
N PRO A 387 17.51 -25.75 -24.94
CA PRO A 387 17.86 -26.13 -26.30
C PRO A 387 17.05 -25.36 -27.37
N LEU A 388 15.76 -25.15 -27.12
CA LEU A 388 14.87 -24.42 -28.02
C LEU A 388 15.20 -22.91 -28.07
N LEU A 389 15.60 -22.33 -26.94
CA LEU A 389 16.11 -20.95 -26.90
C LEU A 389 17.39 -20.84 -27.74
N LEU A 390 18.34 -21.76 -27.56
CA LEU A 390 19.62 -21.75 -28.28
C LEU A 390 19.42 -21.87 -29.79
N GLU A 391 18.60 -22.82 -30.24
CA GLU A 391 18.24 -22.99 -31.65
C GLU A 391 17.67 -21.69 -32.25
N ARG A 392 16.69 -21.09 -31.55
CA ARG A 392 16.06 -19.83 -32.00
C ARG A 392 17.04 -18.67 -32.03
N MET A 393 17.90 -18.51 -31.02
CA MET A 393 18.89 -17.44 -30.97
C MET A 393 19.91 -17.58 -32.09
N CYS A 394 20.48 -18.77 -32.27
CA CYS A 394 21.44 -19.05 -33.34
C CYS A 394 20.81 -18.78 -34.71
N GLY A 395 19.58 -19.26 -34.94
CA GLY A 395 18.86 -19.02 -36.19
C GLY A 395 18.55 -17.55 -36.46
N LEU A 396 18.21 -16.76 -35.42
CA LEU A 396 17.87 -15.35 -35.56
C LEU A 396 19.10 -14.47 -35.85
N PHE A 397 20.20 -14.71 -35.14
CA PHE A 397 21.40 -13.86 -35.23
C PHE A 397 22.45 -14.39 -36.20
N GLY A 398 22.29 -15.60 -36.74
CA GLY A 398 23.23 -16.22 -37.66
C GLY A 398 24.53 -16.72 -37.00
N PHE A 399 24.56 -16.86 -35.67
CA PHE A 399 25.70 -17.42 -34.95
C PHE A 399 25.60 -18.95 -34.86
N GLU A 400 26.75 -19.63 -34.86
CA GLU A 400 26.82 -21.10 -34.77
C GLU A 400 26.40 -21.63 -33.39
N ARG A 401 26.70 -20.87 -32.33
CA ARG A 401 26.44 -21.25 -30.92
C ARG A 401 26.11 -20.02 -30.09
N ALA A 402 25.36 -20.23 -29.01
CA ALA A 402 25.05 -19.21 -28.01
C ALA A 402 25.31 -19.73 -26.59
N LEU A 403 25.64 -18.82 -25.68
CA LEU A 403 25.75 -19.08 -24.24
C LEU A 403 24.95 -18.04 -23.46
N PRO A 404 23.76 -18.39 -22.94
CA PRO A 404 23.01 -17.51 -22.04
C PRO A 404 23.74 -17.35 -20.70
N VAL A 405 23.83 -16.11 -20.22
CA VAL A 405 24.41 -15.70 -18.94
C VAL A 405 23.51 -14.67 -18.27
N ASN A 406 23.69 -14.40 -16.98
CA ASN A 406 22.76 -13.59 -16.20
C ASN A 406 22.94 -12.09 -16.44
N THR A 407 24.14 -11.65 -16.80
CA THR A 407 24.46 -10.22 -16.95
C THR A 407 25.36 -9.96 -18.15
N GLY A 408 25.35 -8.71 -18.63
CA GLY A 408 26.31 -8.25 -19.65
C GLY A 408 27.77 -8.36 -19.18
N LEU A 409 28.02 -8.22 -17.87
CA LEU A 409 29.35 -8.41 -17.28
C LEU A 409 29.87 -9.84 -17.49
N GLU A 410 29.06 -10.85 -17.19
CA GLU A 410 29.42 -12.26 -17.39
C GLU A 410 29.63 -12.60 -18.87
N ALA A 411 28.86 -11.95 -19.76
CA ALA A 411 29.01 -12.12 -21.20
C ALA A 411 30.37 -11.62 -21.69
N VAL A 412 30.77 -10.41 -21.25
CA VAL A 412 32.08 -9.83 -21.58
C VAL A 412 33.22 -10.67 -21.00
N GLU A 413 33.15 -11.07 -19.72
CA GLU A 413 34.15 -11.93 -19.10
C GLU A 413 34.31 -13.27 -19.85
N THR A 414 33.20 -13.86 -20.29
CA THR A 414 33.23 -15.09 -21.10
C THR A 414 33.88 -14.85 -22.45
N ALA A 415 33.54 -13.75 -23.13
CA ALA A 415 34.13 -13.40 -24.41
C ALA A 415 35.64 -13.18 -24.30
N LEU A 416 36.11 -12.49 -23.25
CA LEU A 416 37.53 -12.30 -22.97
C LEU A 416 38.27 -13.63 -22.77
N LYS A 417 37.69 -14.54 -21.97
CA LYS A 417 38.26 -15.88 -21.74
C LYS A 417 38.31 -16.70 -23.01
N ALA A 418 37.25 -16.68 -23.81
CA ALA A 418 37.17 -17.40 -25.08
C ALA A 418 38.21 -16.88 -26.07
N ALA A 419 38.29 -15.56 -26.27
CA ALA A 419 39.25 -14.92 -27.17
C ALA A 419 40.70 -15.22 -26.79
N ARG A 420 41.06 -15.04 -25.51
CA ARG A 420 42.42 -15.32 -25.02
C ARG A 420 42.78 -16.79 -25.16
N LYS A 421 41.89 -17.71 -24.75
CA LYS A 421 42.14 -19.15 -24.87
C LYS A 421 42.36 -19.54 -26.32
N TRP A 422 41.51 -19.06 -27.24
CA TRP A 422 41.64 -19.31 -28.66
C TRP A 422 42.93 -18.75 -29.26
N ALA A 423 43.33 -17.52 -28.87
CA ALA A 423 44.58 -16.91 -29.31
C ALA A 423 45.80 -17.80 -29.01
N TYR A 424 45.87 -18.34 -27.79
CA TYR A 424 46.97 -19.20 -27.37
C TYR A 424 46.87 -20.62 -27.94
N THR A 425 45.71 -21.26 -27.85
CA THR A 425 45.59 -22.70 -28.17
C THR A 425 45.37 -22.98 -29.65
N VAL A 426 44.77 -22.05 -30.39
CA VAL A 426 44.42 -22.25 -31.81
C VAL A 426 45.26 -21.37 -32.73
N LYS A 427 45.43 -20.08 -32.41
CA LYS A 427 46.23 -19.17 -33.24
C LYS A 427 47.74 -19.25 -32.95
N GLY A 428 48.15 -19.87 -31.85
CA GLY A 428 49.56 -20.02 -31.49
C GLY A 428 50.25 -18.70 -31.14
N VAL A 429 49.49 -17.71 -30.64
CA VAL A 429 50.09 -16.48 -30.11
C VAL A 429 51.06 -16.85 -28.99
N ALA A 430 52.26 -16.26 -28.99
CA ALA A 430 53.26 -16.53 -27.95
C ALA A 430 52.68 -16.22 -26.55
N ALA A 431 53.09 -17.00 -25.55
CA ALA A 431 52.64 -16.83 -24.17
C ALA A 431 52.78 -15.37 -23.72
N ASP A 432 51.73 -14.86 -23.06
CA ASP A 432 51.64 -13.49 -22.55
C ASP A 432 51.73 -12.37 -23.60
N LYS A 433 51.59 -12.70 -24.89
CA LYS A 433 51.56 -11.73 -26.00
C LYS A 433 50.16 -11.47 -26.59
N ALA A 434 49.11 -12.11 -26.08
CA ALA A 434 47.76 -11.82 -26.55
C ALA A 434 47.28 -10.46 -26.01
N GLU A 435 46.80 -9.61 -26.92
CA GLU A 435 46.22 -8.32 -26.58
C GLU A 435 44.69 -8.34 -26.73
N ILE A 436 44.02 -7.63 -25.83
CA ILE A 436 42.60 -7.31 -25.89
C ILE A 436 42.50 -5.80 -26.05
N ILE A 437 41.80 -5.36 -27.09
CA ILE A 437 41.68 -3.96 -27.46
C ILE A 437 40.26 -3.47 -27.18
N ALA A 438 40.13 -2.34 -26.49
CA ALA A 438 38.88 -1.61 -26.31
C ALA A 438 39.00 -0.17 -26.81
N CYS A 439 37.92 0.42 -27.31
CA CYS A 439 37.91 1.83 -27.70
C CYS A 439 37.74 2.74 -26.48
N ASP A 440 38.18 4.00 -26.57
CA ASP A 440 37.86 5.00 -25.57
C ASP A 440 36.34 5.30 -25.56
N GLY A 441 35.82 5.74 -24.41
CA GLY A 441 34.37 5.89 -24.19
C GLY A 441 33.62 4.58 -23.93
N ASN A 442 34.33 3.45 -23.77
CA ASN A 442 33.68 2.16 -23.50
C ASN A 442 33.04 2.05 -22.10
N PHE A 443 32.00 1.20 -22.03
CA PHE A 443 31.45 0.68 -20.78
C PHE A 443 31.08 -0.79 -20.95
N HIS A 444 31.82 -1.68 -20.28
CA HIS A 444 31.66 -3.13 -20.43
C HIS A 444 31.34 -3.85 -19.11
N GLY A 445 31.17 -3.10 -18.01
CA GLY A 445 30.94 -3.62 -16.66
C GLY A 445 32.04 -3.28 -15.67
N ARG A 446 31.94 -3.81 -14.44
CA ARG A 446 32.76 -3.43 -13.28
C ARG A 446 33.54 -4.59 -12.63
N SER A 447 33.85 -5.67 -13.35
CA SER A 447 34.77 -6.70 -12.85
C SER A 447 36.23 -6.23 -12.95
N ILE A 448 37.13 -6.84 -12.17
CA ILE A 448 38.56 -6.47 -12.11
C ILE A 448 39.22 -6.43 -13.50
N THR A 449 38.99 -7.44 -14.35
CA THR A 449 39.56 -7.46 -15.71
C THR A 449 38.98 -6.35 -16.58
N ILE A 450 37.65 -6.17 -16.53
CA ILE A 450 36.93 -5.27 -17.42
C ILE A 450 37.20 -3.81 -17.07
N VAL A 451 37.26 -3.46 -15.77
CA VAL A 451 37.62 -2.08 -15.39
C VAL A 451 39.03 -1.72 -15.84
N GLY A 452 39.94 -2.69 -15.96
CA GLY A 452 41.27 -2.49 -16.56
C GLY A 452 41.25 -1.96 -18.00
N LEU A 453 40.15 -2.18 -18.74
CA LEU A 453 39.90 -1.63 -20.08
C LEU A 453 39.11 -0.32 -20.08
N SER A 454 38.66 0.16 -18.91
CA SER A 454 37.86 1.39 -18.85
C SER A 454 38.66 2.62 -19.26
N ALA A 455 38.02 3.52 -20.00
CA ALA A 455 38.58 4.83 -20.28
C ALA A 455 38.58 5.78 -19.06
N SER A 456 37.75 5.50 -18.04
CA SER A 456 37.69 6.27 -16.81
C SER A 456 38.77 5.85 -15.83
N GLU A 457 39.64 6.79 -15.44
CA GLU A 457 40.66 6.57 -14.42
C GLU A 457 40.03 6.24 -13.05
N GLN A 458 38.94 6.92 -12.70
CA GLN A 458 38.19 6.66 -11.47
C GLN A 458 37.73 5.20 -11.36
N TYR A 459 37.32 4.58 -12.48
CA TYR A 459 36.87 3.19 -12.46
C TYR A 459 38.01 2.18 -12.32
N ARG A 460 39.26 2.61 -12.52
CA ARG A 460 40.47 1.78 -12.45
C ARG A 460 41.21 1.92 -11.13
N ASP A 461 41.10 3.07 -10.48
CA ASP A 461 41.87 3.39 -9.30
C ASP A 461 41.70 2.34 -8.18
N GLY A 462 42.82 1.94 -7.57
CA GLY A 462 42.84 0.97 -6.46
C GLY A 462 42.56 -0.51 -6.78
N PHE A 463 42.22 -0.88 -8.03
CA PHE A 463 41.88 -2.28 -8.39
C PHE A 463 43.00 -3.08 -9.08
N GLY A 464 44.14 -2.44 -9.33
CA GLY A 464 45.29 -3.08 -9.98
C GLY A 464 46.06 -4.06 -9.08
N PRO A 465 47.04 -4.79 -9.64
CA PRO A 465 47.44 -4.79 -11.05
C PRO A 465 46.44 -5.52 -11.96
N PHE A 466 46.18 -4.96 -13.15
CA PHE A 466 45.31 -5.58 -14.13
C PHE A 466 46.04 -6.66 -14.95
N PRO A 467 45.31 -7.64 -15.53
CA PRO A 467 45.91 -8.62 -16.43
C PRO A 467 46.70 -7.94 -17.56
N PRO A 468 47.88 -8.45 -17.93
CA PRO A 468 48.65 -7.88 -19.03
C PRO A 468 47.96 -8.09 -20.38
N GLY A 469 48.26 -7.19 -21.33
CA GLY A 469 47.72 -7.21 -22.69
C GLY A 469 46.40 -6.47 -22.88
N LEU A 470 45.89 -5.76 -21.87
CA LEU A 470 44.74 -4.86 -22.03
C LEU A 470 45.21 -3.55 -22.68
N ARG A 471 44.65 -3.21 -23.85
CA ARG A 471 44.97 -2.02 -24.65
C ARG A 471 43.73 -1.18 -24.88
N ARG A 472 43.92 0.15 -24.91
CA ARG A 472 42.90 1.10 -25.33
C ARG A 472 43.34 1.81 -26.60
N ILE A 473 42.39 2.06 -27.49
CA ILE A 473 42.57 2.86 -28.71
C ILE A 473 41.54 4.00 -28.74
N PRO A 474 41.83 5.14 -29.39
CA PRO A 474 40.92 6.28 -29.48
C PRO A 474 39.54 5.93 -30.04
#